data_AF-U2QGJ9-F1
#
_entry.id   AF-U2QGJ9-F1
#
_cell.length_a   1.000
_cell.length_b   1.000
_cell.length_c   1.000
_cell.angle_alpha   90.00
_cell.angle_beta   90.00
_cell.angle_gamma   90.00
#
_symmetry.space_group_name_H-M   'P 1'
#
loop_
_entity.id
_entity.type
_entity.pdbx_description
1 polymer ?
#
loop_
_entity_poly.entity_id
_entity_poly.type
_entity_poly.pdbx_seq_one_letter_code
_entity_poly.pdbx_strand_id
1 'polypeptide(L)'
;SLHDALPIFAVPCFIAGIGVELVPFLVTLATGWLVGVSITRAARRVRPVGRSLAVQAVVAVVPSLALIAVVASGGDLLSGTPAPFGDLLAFCWLAAVPALAWTWLDLIGRVGATIGPRASRPSRAAASLADWDHDGGRWTLRFRAVPARMRTLVWAIVGTVVPLGILTAVVLVVLDPLVLALGARFAIVFVGVLLALPACGVLYRSFRSRTVDCMLEVDGRELRVDAGERSVIVALASIQRLRWRTDSEYARVVVATRDGVQLSLLAGMASSAPDAPVGLAPLPGPVIAAVRAAGLSAAVSRTRPGTITLTREG
;
A
#
# COMPACT_ATOMS: atom_id res chain seq x y z
N SER A 1 9.02 -2.86 21.55
CA SER A 1 8.65 -2.64 20.14
C SER A 1 7.85 -1.34 20.08
N LEU A 2 7.95 -0.52 19.02
CA LEU A 2 7.23 0.77 18.94
C LEU A 2 5.69 0.61 18.97
N HIS A 3 5.18 -0.60 18.73
CA HIS A 3 3.76 -0.93 18.75
C HIS A 3 3.16 -0.98 20.17
N ASP A 4 3.96 -1.25 21.20
CA ASP A 4 3.45 -1.45 22.57
C ASP A 4 3.51 -0.17 23.42
N ALA A 5 4.37 0.79 23.05
CA ALA A 5 4.62 2.00 23.85
C ALA A 5 3.61 3.14 23.63
N LEU A 6 3.01 3.21 22.43
CA LEU A 6 2.06 4.28 22.05
C LEU A 6 0.74 4.27 22.86
N PRO A 7 0.04 3.13 23.06
CA PRO A 7 -1.20 3.13 23.84
C PRO A 7 -0.96 3.37 25.34
N ILE A 8 0.22 2.99 25.85
CA ILE A 8 0.60 3.17 27.27
C ILE A 8 0.72 4.66 27.63
N PHE A 9 1.12 5.51 26.69
CA PHE A 9 1.21 6.97 26.91
C PHE A 9 -0.13 7.69 26.69
N ALA A 10 -0.98 7.18 25.81
CA ALA A 10 -2.21 7.87 25.41
C ALA A 10 -3.31 7.79 26.48
N VAL A 11 -3.45 6.63 27.11
CA VAL A 11 -4.53 6.34 28.07
C VAL A 11 -4.45 7.22 29.34
N PRO A 12 -3.28 7.42 29.97
CA PRO A 12 -3.17 8.31 31.14
C PRO A 12 -3.47 9.78 30.81
N CYS A 13 -3.07 10.27 29.63
CA CYS A 13 -3.33 11.65 29.20
C CYS A 13 -4.82 11.91 28.95
N PHE A 14 -5.55 10.90 28.45
CA PHE A 14 -7.00 10.99 28.25
C PHE A 14 -7.74 10.97 29.60
N ILE A 15 -7.32 10.10 30.53
CA ILE A 15 -7.85 10.04 31.90
C ILE A 15 -7.58 11.34 32.69
N ALA A 16 -6.51 12.07 32.35
CA ALA A 16 -6.18 13.36 32.97
C ALA A 16 -7.00 14.55 32.43
N GLY A 17 -7.97 14.34 31.52
CA GLY A 17 -8.80 15.41 30.96
C GLY A 17 -8.12 16.25 29.87
N ILE A 18 -6.96 15.82 29.36
CA ILE A 18 -6.16 16.51 28.33
C ILE A 18 -6.46 15.92 26.93
N GLY A 19 -7.59 15.24 26.74
CA GLY A 19 -7.87 14.44 25.54
C GLY A 19 -8.05 15.22 24.23
N VAL A 20 -8.26 16.54 24.30
CA VAL A 20 -8.53 17.41 23.14
C VAL A 20 -7.29 18.20 22.68
N GLU A 21 -6.18 18.12 23.41
CA GLU A 21 -4.93 18.74 22.97
C GLU A 21 -4.38 18.01 21.74
N LEU A 22 -3.71 18.77 20.87
CA LEU A 22 -3.23 18.28 19.57
C LEU A 22 -2.42 16.98 19.68
N VAL A 23 -1.56 16.87 20.69
CA VAL A 23 -0.68 15.71 20.89
C VAL A 23 -1.47 14.44 21.23
N PRO A 24 -2.28 14.38 22.30
CA PRO A 24 -3.09 13.20 22.61
C PRO A 24 -4.10 12.85 21.51
N PHE A 25 -4.65 13.84 20.81
CA PHE A 25 -5.45 13.61 19.61
C PHE A 25 -4.68 12.86 18.52
N LEU A 26 -3.47 13.32 18.16
CA LEU A 26 -2.60 12.66 17.17
C LEU A 26 -2.20 11.25 17.60
N VAL A 27 -1.90 11.04 18.89
CA VAL A 27 -1.56 9.72 19.42
C VAL A 27 -2.76 8.76 19.33
N THR A 28 -3.98 9.26 19.61
CA THR A 28 -5.21 8.46 19.48
C THR A 28 -5.44 8.03 18.03
N LEU A 29 -5.26 8.95 17.08
CA LEU A 29 -5.35 8.64 15.66
C LEU A 29 -4.29 7.62 15.20
N ALA A 30 -3.04 7.80 15.64
CA ALA A 30 -1.95 6.87 15.34
C ALA A 30 -2.22 5.48 15.92
N THR A 31 -2.76 5.41 17.14
CA THR A 31 -3.14 4.16 17.80
C THR A 31 -4.20 3.42 16.99
N GLY A 32 -5.28 4.11 16.62
CA GLY A 32 -6.33 3.55 15.78
C GLY A 32 -5.83 3.07 14.41
N TRP A 33 -4.95 3.84 13.76
CA TRP A 33 -4.31 3.41 12.52
C TRP A 33 -3.48 2.12 12.68
N LEU A 34 -2.66 2.02 13.73
CA LEU A 34 -1.87 0.82 14.02
C LEU A 34 -2.76 -0.40 14.30
N VAL A 35 -3.90 -0.21 14.99
CA VAL A 35 -4.91 -1.25 15.20
C VAL A 35 -5.49 -1.71 13.87
N GLY A 36 -5.92 -0.80 13.00
CA GLY A 36 -6.41 -1.15 11.65
C GLY A 36 -5.38 -1.89 10.81
N VAL A 37 -4.10 -1.47 10.85
CA VAL A 37 -2.99 -2.18 10.17
C VAL A 37 -2.80 -3.59 10.75
N SER A 38 -2.96 -3.76 12.05
CA SER A 38 -2.80 -5.05 12.72
C SER A 38 -3.95 -6.00 12.38
N ILE A 39 -5.19 -5.52 12.42
CA ILE A 39 -6.40 -6.25 12.01
C ILE A 39 -6.27 -6.73 10.56
N THR A 40 -5.95 -5.83 9.63
CA THR A 40 -5.81 -6.17 8.20
C THR A 40 -4.71 -7.21 7.98
N ARG A 41 -3.56 -7.08 8.65
CA ARG A 41 -2.49 -8.08 8.62
C ARG A 41 -2.92 -9.42 9.20
N ALA A 42 -3.65 -9.44 10.31
CA ALA A 42 -4.15 -10.66 10.94
C ALA A 42 -5.17 -11.35 10.03
N ALA A 43 -6.12 -10.61 9.47
CA ALA A 43 -7.11 -11.13 8.53
C ALA A 43 -6.44 -11.78 7.30
N ARG A 44 -5.33 -11.23 6.78
CA ARG A 44 -4.55 -11.82 5.67
C ARG A 44 -3.92 -13.18 6.01
N ARG A 45 -3.75 -13.51 7.29
CA ARG A 45 -3.19 -14.81 7.71
C ARG A 45 -4.23 -15.94 7.67
N VAL A 46 -5.53 -15.60 7.72
CA VAL A 46 -6.61 -16.57 7.65
C VAL A 46 -6.67 -17.18 6.25
N ARG A 47 -6.58 -18.52 6.17
CA ARG A 47 -6.80 -19.28 4.94
C ARG A 47 -8.07 -20.12 5.07
N PRO A 48 -8.85 -20.32 3.98
CA PRO A 48 -8.69 -19.82 2.61
C PRO A 48 -9.12 -18.34 2.43
N VAL A 49 -8.86 -17.77 1.23
CA VAL A 49 -9.10 -16.35 0.90
C VAL A 49 -10.55 -15.92 1.14
N GLY A 50 -11.54 -16.78 0.83
CA GLY A 50 -12.95 -16.48 1.09
C GLY A 50 -13.26 -16.25 2.57
N ARG A 51 -12.65 -17.05 3.47
CA ARG A 51 -12.79 -16.83 4.92
C ARG A 51 -12.08 -15.56 5.38
N SER A 52 -10.93 -15.24 4.79
CA SER A 52 -10.24 -13.97 5.06
C SER A 52 -11.11 -12.76 4.70
N LEU A 53 -11.79 -12.80 3.54
CA LEU A 53 -12.72 -11.75 3.12
C LEU A 53 -13.94 -11.65 4.04
N ALA A 54 -14.55 -12.77 4.40
CA ALA A 54 -15.69 -12.78 5.33
C ALA A 54 -15.31 -12.21 6.71
N VAL A 55 -14.17 -12.64 7.28
CA VAL A 55 -13.66 -12.11 8.55
C VAL A 55 -13.40 -10.61 8.44
N GLN A 56 -12.77 -10.16 7.36
CA GLN A 56 -12.52 -8.74 7.13
C GLN A 56 -13.82 -7.94 7.00
N ALA A 57 -14.83 -8.47 6.30
CA ALA A 57 -16.14 -7.84 6.15
C ALA A 57 -16.86 -7.74 7.50
N VAL A 58 -16.84 -8.79 8.32
CA VAL A 58 -17.41 -8.77 9.67
C VAL A 58 -16.71 -7.74 10.55
N VAL A 59 -15.37 -7.71 10.55
CA VAL A 59 -14.58 -6.75 11.34
C VAL A 59 -14.74 -5.30 10.83
N ALA A 60 -15.05 -5.08 9.56
CA ALA A 60 -15.38 -3.76 9.06
C ALA A 60 -16.82 -3.34 9.43
N VAL A 61 -17.80 -4.21 9.17
CA VAL A 61 -19.24 -3.89 9.25
C VAL A 61 -19.72 -3.83 10.70
N VAL A 62 -19.41 -4.82 11.52
CA VAL A 62 -19.96 -4.91 12.89
C VAL A 62 -19.57 -3.72 13.75
N PRO A 63 -18.28 -3.32 13.85
CA PRO A 63 -17.92 -2.14 14.63
C PRO A 63 -18.39 -0.84 13.98
N SER A 64 -18.54 -0.77 12.65
CA SER A 64 -19.17 0.39 12.00
C SER A 64 -20.63 0.55 12.41
N LEU A 65 -21.40 -0.55 12.45
CA LEU A 65 -22.80 -0.53 12.86
C LEU A 65 -22.94 -0.14 14.33
N ALA A 66 -22.08 -0.67 15.20
CA ALA A 66 -22.01 -0.22 16.59
C ALA A 66 -21.71 1.28 16.69
N LEU A 67 -20.79 1.78 15.85
CA LEU A 67 -20.47 3.21 15.77
C LEU A 67 -21.67 4.06 15.39
N ILE A 68 -22.41 3.64 14.36
CA ILE A 68 -23.62 4.32 13.90
C ILE A 68 -24.70 4.29 14.99
N ALA A 69 -24.88 3.16 15.69
CA ALA A 69 -25.91 3.01 16.71
C ALA A 69 -25.73 3.98 17.89
N VAL A 70 -24.52 4.12 18.43
CA VAL A 70 -24.26 5.07 19.53
C VAL A 70 -24.39 6.52 19.08
N VAL A 71 -23.96 6.84 17.86
CA VAL A 71 -24.16 8.19 17.31
C VAL A 71 -25.65 8.48 17.12
N ALA A 72 -26.43 7.49 16.68
CA ALA A 72 -27.86 7.60 16.51
C ALA A 72 -28.61 7.74 17.85
N SER A 73 -28.10 7.15 18.93
CA SER A 73 -28.67 7.28 20.27
C SER A 73 -28.31 8.59 20.98
N GLY A 74 -27.74 9.58 20.28
CA GLY A 74 -27.46 10.91 20.83
C GLY A 74 -26.46 10.95 21.99
N GLY A 75 -25.70 9.88 22.22
CA GLY A 75 -24.81 9.78 23.38
C GLY A 75 -25.51 9.42 24.70
N ASP A 76 -26.80 9.07 24.70
CA ASP A 76 -27.49 8.60 25.91
C ASP A 76 -26.88 7.31 26.48
N LEU A 77 -26.24 6.51 25.62
CA LEU A 77 -25.43 5.35 26.03
C LEU A 77 -24.16 5.73 26.81
N LEU A 78 -23.67 6.96 26.67
CA LEU A 78 -22.45 7.48 27.30
C LEU A 78 -22.74 8.28 28.57
N SER A 79 -23.93 8.89 28.69
CA SER A 79 -24.29 9.76 29.82
C SER A 79 -24.46 9.00 31.15
N GLY A 80 -24.72 7.68 31.11
CA GLY A 80 -24.82 6.83 32.29
C GLY A 80 -23.50 6.22 32.78
N THR A 81 -22.38 6.45 32.08
CA THR A 81 -21.09 5.81 32.39
C THR A 81 -20.28 6.61 33.40
N PRO A 82 -19.64 5.97 34.41
CA PRO A 82 -18.77 6.68 35.34
C PRO A 82 -17.60 7.36 34.61
N ALA A 83 -17.19 8.55 35.08
CA ALA A 83 -16.18 9.41 34.43
C ALA A 83 -14.94 8.68 33.84
N PRO A 84 -14.22 7.79 34.56
CA PRO A 84 -13.04 7.13 33.98
C PRO A 84 -13.38 6.19 32.81
N PHE A 85 -14.59 5.63 32.78
CA PHE A 85 -15.05 4.78 31.68
C PHE A 85 -15.54 5.61 30.49
N GLY A 86 -16.12 6.78 30.74
CA GLY A 86 -16.52 7.73 29.69
C GLY A 86 -15.33 8.19 28.85
N ASP A 87 -14.23 8.57 29.49
CA ASP A 87 -13.02 9.04 28.82
C ASP A 87 -12.34 7.93 28.01
N LEU A 88 -12.26 6.72 28.58
CA LEU A 88 -11.74 5.56 27.86
C LEU A 88 -12.60 5.22 26.64
N LEU A 89 -13.92 5.29 26.79
CA LEU A 89 -14.85 5.00 25.70
C LEU A 89 -14.73 6.05 24.59
N ALA A 90 -14.58 7.33 24.93
CA ALA A 90 -14.31 8.41 23.97
C ALA A 90 -12.97 8.22 23.23
N PHE A 91 -11.92 7.81 23.95
CA PHE A 91 -10.63 7.44 23.34
C PHE A 91 -10.79 6.28 22.35
N CYS A 92 -11.44 5.18 22.77
CA CYS A 92 -11.71 4.03 21.90
C CYS A 92 -12.53 4.44 20.68
N TRP A 93 -13.49 5.36 20.86
CA TRP A 93 -14.32 5.90 19.79
C TRP A 93 -13.51 6.61 18.72
N LEU A 94 -12.65 7.53 19.17
CA LEU A 94 -11.83 8.34 18.28
C LEU A 94 -10.76 7.49 17.58
N ALA A 95 -10.19 6.50 18.26
CA ALA A 95 -9.27 5.53 17.67
C ALA A 95 -9.97 4.56 16.69
N ALA A 96 -11.25 4.24 16.91
CA ALA A 96 -11.99 3.34 16.03
C ALA A 96 -12.18 3.92 14.61
N VAL A 97 -12.30 5.24 14.48
CA VAL A 97 -12.48 5.91 13.17
C VAL A 97 -11.36 5.58 12.17
N PRO A 98 -10.06 5.87 12.45
CA PRO A 98 -8.99 5.52 11.52
C PRO A 98 -8.79 4.00 11.39
N ALA A 99 -9.07 3.22 12.44
CA ALA A 99 -9.00 1.75 12.37
C ALA A 99 -10.00 1.19 11.36
N LEU A 100 -11.24 1.65 11.41
CA LEU A 100 -12.31 1.26 10.50
C LEU A 100 -12.08 1.77 9.09
N ALA A 101 -11.66 3.03 8.93
CA ALA A 101 -11.31 3.58 7.62
C ALA A 101 -10.26 2.71 6.91
N TRP A 102 -9.20 2.32 7.63
CA TRP A 102 -8.16 1.45 7.07
C TRP A 102 -8.67 0.04 6.74
N THR A 103 -9.55 -0.51 7.59
CA THR A 103 -10.16 -1.83 7.41
C THR A 103 -11.07 -1.85 6.18
N TRP A 104 -11.86 -0.79 5.96
CA TRP A 104 -12.68 -0.57 4.77
C TRP A 104 -11.83 -0.39 3.52
N LEU A 105 -10.77 0.41 3.56
CA LEU A 105 -9.86 0.57 2.42
C LEU A 105 -9.22 -0.77 1.99
N ASP A 106 -8.78 -1.58 2.95
CA ASP A 106 -8.26 -2.92 2.67
C ASP A 106 -9.35 -3.83 2.08
N LEU A 107 -10.57 -3.78 2.62
CA LEU A 107 -11.70 -4.59 2.13
C LEU A 107 -12.06 -4.20 0.69
N ILE A 108 -12.25 -2.91 0.41
CA ILE A 108 -12.54 -2.39 -0.93
C ILE A 108 -11.42 -2.77 -1.90
N GLY A 109 -10.15 -2.63 -1.48
CA GLY A 109 -9.01 -3.02 -2.31
C GLY A 109 -9.02 -4.51 -2.67
N ARG A 110 -9.41 -5.39 -1.75
CA ARG A 110 -9.52 -6.82 -2.02
C ARG A 110 -10.74 -7.17 -2.86
N VAL A 111 -11.90 -6.57 -2.58
CA VAL A 111 -13.12 -6.78 -3.37
C VAL A 111 -12.92 -6.28 -4.80
N GLY A 112 -12.28 -5.13 -4.99
CA GLY A 112 -11.90 -4.61 -6.29
C GLY A 112 -10.94 -5.54 -7.04
N ALA A 113 -10.01 -6.20 -6.33
CA ALA A 113 -9.15 -7.22 -6.92
C ALA A 113 -9.91 -8.48 -7.36
N THR A 114 -11.03 -8.81 -6.72
CA THR A 114 -11.88 -9.96 -7.09
C THR A 114 -12.91 -9.68 -8.18
N ILE A 115 -13.33 -8.43 -8.37
CA ILE A 115 -14.41 -8.05 -9.30
C ILE A 115 -13.88 -7.40 -10.59
N GLY A 116 -12.73 -6.71 -10.56
CA GLY A 116 -12.20 -6.06 -11.75
C GLY A 116 -11.77 -7.05 -12.84
N PRO A 117 -11.40 -6.59 -14.05
CA PRO A 117 -10.78 -7.43 -15.10
C PRO A 117 -9.53 -8.22 -14.63
N ARG A 118 -9.04 -7.91 -13.43
CA ARG A 118 -8.01 -8.60 -12.62
C ARG A 118 -8.48 -9.91 -11.97
N ALA A 119 -9.78 -10.21 -12.00
CA ALA A 119 -10.41 -11.36 -11.34
C ALA A 119 -9.99 -12.72 -11.93
N SER A 120 -9.47 -12.73 -13.16
CA SER A 120 -9.11 -13.93 -13.89
C SER A 120 -7.61 -14.08 -14.06
N ARG A 121 -6.87 -14.29 -12.96
CA ARG A 121 -5.79 -15.29 -12.90
C ARG A 121 -5.09 -15.30 -11.55
N PRO A 122 -5.03 -16.43 -10.85
CA PRO A 122 -4.10 -16.58 -9.73
C PRO A 122 -2.67 -16.44 -10.26
N SER A 123 -2.06 -15.27 -10.00
CA SER A 123 -0.65 -14.93 -10.25
C SER A 123 0.35 -15.80 -9.45
N ARG A 124 -0.03 -16.99 -8.97
CA ARG A 124 0.78 -17.76 -8.00
C ARG A 124 1.02 -19.23 -8.31
N ALA A 125 0.59 -19.77 -9.44
CA ALA A 125 0.88 -21.19 -9.74
C ALA A 125 1.06 -21.56 -11.21
N ALA A 126 0.70 -20.69 -12.17
CA ALA A 126 0.75 -21.05 -13.60
C ALA A 126 1.32 -19.96 -14.52
N ALA A 127 1.90 -18.87 -13.98
CA ALA A 127 2.89 -18.08 -14.73
C ALA A 127 4.25 -18.81 -14.64
N SER A 128 4.22 -20.08 -15.07
CA SER A 128 5.39 -20.94 -15.26
C SER A 128 6.21 -20.34 -16.38
N LEU A 129 7.54 -20.23 -16.24
CA LEU A 129 8.61 -20.15 -17.26
C LEU A 129 8.34 -19.54 -18.66
N ALA A 130 7.20 -19.74 -19.30
CA ALA A 130 6.70 -19.16 -20.55
C ALA A 130 6.74 -17.62 -20.66
N ASP A 131 6.76 -16.88 -19.56
CA ASP A 131 6.97 -15.41 -19.62
C ASP A 131 8.46 -15.05 -19.80
N TRP A 132 9.36 -15.96 -19.45
CA TRP A 132 10.79 -15.83 -19.66
C TRP A 132 11.18 -16.56 -20.93
N ASP A 133 11.59 -15.80 -21.93
CA ASP A 133 12.11 -16.39 -23.15
C ASP A 133 13.61 -16.69 -22.98
N HIS A 134 14.02 -17.88 -23.41
CA HIS A 134 15.41 -18.32 -23.34
C HIS A 134 15.93 -18.56 -24.74
N ASP A 135 16.74 -17.63 -25.24
CA ASP A 135 17.37 -17.73 -26.54
C ASP A 135 18.89 -17.55 -26.41
N GLY A 136 19.64 -18.45 -27.02
CA GLY A 136 21.10 -18.35 -27.14
C GLY A 136 21.87 -18.17 -25.82
N GLY A 137 21.37 -18.70 -24.70
CA GLY A 137 22.01 -18.56 -23.38
C GLY A 137 21.58 -17.31 -22.58
N ARG A 138 20.70 -16.48 -23.14
CA ARG A 138 20.17 -15.27 -22.49
C ARG A 138 18.76 -15.49 -22.00
N TRP A 139 18.44 -14.91 -20.86
CA TRP A 139 17.09 -14.96 -20.28
C TRP A 139 16.45 -13.60 -20.45
N THR A 140 15.38 -13.52 -21.24
CA THR A 140 14.67 -12.27 -21.51
C THR A 140 13.28 -12.27 -20.87
N LEU A 141 12.88 -11.13 -20.31
CA LEU A 141 11.55 -10.90 -19.75
C LEU A 141 11.02 -9.58 -20.28
N ARG A 142 9.86 -9.63 -20.94
CA ARG A 142 9.15 -8.44 -21.42
C ARG A 142 8.01 -8.11 -20.47
N PHE A 143 7.95 -6.87 -20.00
CA PHE A 143 6.90 -6.42 -19.09
C PHE A 143 6.70 -4.92 -19.21
N ARG A 144 5.56 -4.41 -18.76
CA ARG A 144 5.32 -2.96 -18.67
C ARG A 144 5.65 -2.45 -17.28
N ALA A 145 6.35 -1.33 -17.21
CA ALA A 145 6.64 -0.68 -15.94
C ALA A 145 6.63 0.84 -16.08
N VAL A 146 6.48 1.50 -14.93
CA VAL A 146 6.68 2.94 -14.81
C VAL A 146 8.09 3.17 -14.26
N PRO A 147 8.98 3.88 -14.98
CA PRO A 147 10.30 4.21 -14.50
C PRO A 147 10.18 5.33 -13.47
N ALA A 148 10.11 4.96 -12.19
CA ALA A 148 9.96 5.91 -11.10
C ALA A 148 10.82 5.49 -9.91
N ARG A 149 11.59 6.47 -9.41
CA ARG A 149 12.30 6.33 -8.13
C ARG A 149 11.28 6.41 -7.00
N MET A 150 11.55 5.69 -5.91
CA MET A 150 10.70 5.73 -4.71
C MET A 150 10.49 7.15 -4.19
N ARG A 151 11.53 8.01 -4.28
CA ARG A 151 11.43 9.43 -3.93
C ARG A 151 10.38 10.16 -4.76
N THR A 152 10.33 9.93 -6.07
CA THR A 152 9.33 10.54 -6.96
C THR A 152 7.92 10.10 -6.60
N LEU A 153 7.72 8.81 -6.28
CA LEU A 153 6.43 8.31 -5.83
C LEU A 153 6.00 8.97 -4.51
N VAL A 154 6.91 9.05 -3.54
CA VAL A 154 6.65 9.71 -2.25
C VAL A 154 6.29 11.17 -2.45
N TRP A 155 7.07 11.92 -3.25
CA TRP A 155 6.78 13.32 -3.53
C TRP A 155 5.48 13.52 -4.29
N ALA A 156 5.11 12.64 -5.22
CA ALA A 156 3.83 12.70 -5.91
C ALA A 156 2.65 12.48 -4.94
N ILE A 157 2.78 11.52 -4.01
CA ILE A 157 1.77 11.27 -2.97
C ILE A 157 1.66 12.49 -2.05
N VAL A 158 2.78 12.97 -1.49
CA VAL A 158 2.80 14.14 -0.59
C VAL A 158 2.25 15.37 -1.30
N GLY A 159 2.71 15.64 -2.53
CA GLY A 159 2.26 16.76 -3.34
C GLY A 159 0.81 16.69 -3.79
N THR A 160 0.15 15.53 -3.67
CA THR A 160 -1.30 15.40 -3.90
C THR A 160 -2.07 15.49 -2.58
N VAL A 161 -1.63 14.80 -1.54
CA VAL A 161 -2.34 14.69 -0.25
C VAL A 161 -2.34 16.01 0.52
N VAL A 162 -1.20 16.72 0.56
CA VAL A 162 -1.09 17.99 1.30
C VAL A 162 -2.03 19.07 0.75
N PRO A 163 -2.00 19.42 -0.55
CA PRO A 163 -2.93 20.44 -1.06
C PRO A 163 -4.38 19.97 -1.01
N LEU A 164 -4.65 18.68 -1.17
CA LEU A 164 -6.00 18.13 -1.00
C LEU A 164 -6.53 18.34 0.42
N GLY A 165 -5.69 18.12 1.44
CA GLY A 165 -6.03 18.38 2.84
C GLY A 165 -6.27 19.87 3.11
N ILE A 166 -5.41 20.75 2.59
CA ILE A 166 -5.58 22.21 2.71
C ILE A 166 -6.86 22.65 2.03
N LEU A 167 -7.11 22.22 0.80
CA LEU A 167 -8.32 22.54 0.04
C LEU A 167 -9.57 22.04 0.77
N THR A 168 -9.53 20.83 1.32
CA THR A 168 -10.62 20.27 2.14
C THR A 168 -10.91 21.15 3.34
N ALA A 169 -9.89 21.58 4.08
CA ALA A 169 -10.07 22.46 5.23
C ALA A 169 -10.67 23.82 4.83
N VAL A 170 -10.17 24.43 3.76
CA VAL A 170 -10.69 25.71 3.23
C VAL A 170 -12.16 25.56 2.80
N VAL A 171 -12.49 24.50 2.06
CA VAL A 171 -13.86 24.18 1.65
C VAL A 171 -14.78 24.05 2.86
N LEU A 172 -14.37 23.31 3.90
CA LEU A 172 -15.18 23.15 5.11
C LEU A 172 -15.39 24.47 5.86
N VAL A 173 -14.38 25.33 5.94
CA VAL A 173 -14.49 26.65 6.60
C VAL A 173 -15.40 27.60 5.82
N VAL A 174 -15.28 27.62 4.48
CA VAL A 174 -16.07 28.53 3.64
C VAL A 174 -17.52 28.08 3.53
N LEU A 175 -17.76 26.77 3.46
CA LEU A 175 -19.11 26.19 3.33
C LEU A 175 -19.76 25.88 4.68
N ASP A 176 -19.22 26.36 5.79
CA ASP A 176 -19.76 26.14 7.14
C ASP A 176 -21.29 26.28 7.25
N PRO A 177 -21.94 27.35 6.74
CA PRO A 177 -23.41 27.46 6.80
C PRO A 177 -24.13 26.36 5.99
N LEU A 178 -23.55 25.91 4.87
CA LEU A 178 -24.10 24.81 4.08
C LEU A 178 -23.88 23.46 4.77
N VAL A 179 -22.74 23.27 5.45
CA VAL A 179 -22.43 22.08 6.26
C VAL A 179 -23.41 21.96 7.43
N LEU A 180 -23.73 23.08 8.08
CA LEU A 180 -24.74 23.13 9.14
C LEU A 180 -26.14 22.77 8.61
N ALA A 181 -26.49 23.23 7.40
CA ALA A 181 -27.81 22.98 6.80
C ALA A 181 -27.99 21.55 6.25
N LEU A 182 -26.98 21.00 5.55
CA LEU A 182 -27.03 19.65 4.96
C LEU A 182 -26.60 18.55 5.94
N GLY A 183 -26.05 18.95 7.09
CA GLY A 183 -25.48 18.06 8.09
C GLY A 183 -24.06 17.60 7.75
N ALA A 184 -23.24 17.46 8.79
CA ALA A 184 -21.82 17.08 8.67
C ALA A 184 -21.57 15.80 7.85
N ARG A 185 -22.52 14.84 7.87
CA ARG A 185 -22.41 13.58 7.14
C ARG A 185 -22.36 13.79 5.62
N PHE A 186 -23.21 14.67 5.10
CA PHE A 186 -23.25 14.96 3.66
C PHE A 186 -21.99 15.71 3.23
N ALA A 187 -21.54 16.66 4.04
CA ALA A 187 -20.31 17.40 3.79
C ALA A 187 -19.09 16.47 3.67
N ILE A 188 -18.92 15.51 4.60
CA ILE A 188 -17.80 14.55 4.56
C ILE A 188 -17.85 13.70 3.30
N VAL A 189 -19.01 13.15 2.93
CA VAL A 189 -19.16 12.32 1.73
C VAL A 189 -18.91 13.14 0.48
N PHE A 190 -19.49 14.33 0.39
CA PHE A 190 -19.35 15.21 -0.77
C PHE A 190 -17.90 15.65 -0.98
N VAL A 191 -17.23 16.13 0.07
CA VAL A 191 -15.81 16.50 0.03
C VAL A 191 -14.95 15.31 -0.32
N GLY A 192 -15.16 14.15 0.32
CA GLY A 192 -14.40 12.94 0.05
C GLY A 192 -14.54 12.47 -1.39
N VAL A 193 -15.77 12.40 -1.91
CA VAL A 193 -16.03 11.96 -3.29
C VAL A 193 -15.55 13.01 -4.29
N LEU A 194 -15.90 14.27 -4.12
CA LEU A 194 -15.61 15.31 -5.11
C LEU A 194 -14.14 15.71 -5.14
N LEU A 195 -13.42 15.63 -4.03
CA LEU A 195 -12.00 16.01 -4.00
C LEU A 195 -11.07 14.80 -4.11
N ALA A 196 -11.34 13.70 -3.40
CA ALA A 196 -10.41 12.58 -3.37
C ALA A 196 -10.44 11.75 -4.66
N LEU A 197 -11.61 11.50 -5.27
CA LEU A 197 -11.67 10.75 -6.53
C LEU A 197 -10.89 11.43 -7.66
N PRO A 198 -11.05 12.75 -7.91
CA PRO A 198 -10.25 13.42 -8.93
C PRO A 198 -8.77 13.42 -8.60
N ALA A 199 -8.39 13.67 -7.34
CA ALA A 199 -6.99 13.63 -6.93
C ALA A 199 -6.36 12.24 -7.16
N CYS A 200 -7.05 11.18 -6.75
CA CYS A 200 -6.64 9.80 -7.02
C CYS A 200 -6.59 9.49 -8.53
N GLY A 201 -7.57 9.97 -9.29
CA GLY A 201 -7.64 9.80 -10.74
C GLY A 201 -6.50 10.49 -11.46
N VAL A 202 -6.16 11.73 -11.09
CA VAL A 202 -5.02 12.49 -11.62
C VAL A 202 -3.71 11.78 -11.30
N LEU A 203 -3.52 11.35 -10.05
CA LEU A 203 -2.31 10.62 -9.64
C LEU A 203 -2.17 9.32 -10.44
N TYR A 204 -3.24 8.52 -10.49
CA TYR A 204 -3.25 7.25 -11.22
C TYR A 204 -3.01 7.45 -12.72
N ARG A 205 -3.69 8.42 -13.33
CA ARG A 205 -3.52 8.75 -14.76
C ARG A 205 -2.11 9.25 -15.06
N SER A 206 -1.52 10.06 -14.18
CA SER A 206 -0.16 10.59 -14.33
C SER A 206 0.90 9.48 -14.28
N PHE A 207 0.74 8.47 -13.42
CA PHE A 207 1.62 7.30 -13.44
C PHE A 207 1.34 6.41 -14.65
N ARG A 208 0.07 6.22 -15.00
CA ARG A 208 -0.31 5.34 -16.11
C ARG A 208 0.15 5.88 -17.47
N SER A 209 0.13 7.20 -17.68
CA SER A 209 0.65 7.83 -18.90
C SER A 209 2.17 7.70 -19.06
N ARG A 210 2.89 7.38 -17.98
CA ARG A 210 4.34 7.12 -17.99
C ARG A 210 4.69 5.64 -18.09
N THR A 211 3.73 4.80 -18.43
CA THR A 211 3.98 3.38 -18.66
C THR A 211 4.84 3.21 -19.91
N VAL A 212 5.95 2.49 -19.79
CA VAL A 212 6.81 2.12 -20.91
C VAL A 212 6.91 0.60 -21.00
N ASP A 213 7.12 0.10 -22.22
CA ASP A 213 7.52 -1.29 -22.42
C ASP A 213 8.97 -1.46 -21.94
N CYS A 214 9.18 -2.48 -21.13
CA CYS A 214 10.48 -2.84 -20.58
C CYS A 214 10.88 -4.23 -21.05
N MET A 215 12.18 -4.38 -21.35
CA MET A 215 12.81 -5.66 -21.59
C MET A 215 13.96 -5.81 -20.59
N LEU A 216 13.95 -6.90 -19.86
CA LEU A 216 15.04 -7.30 -18.98
C LEU A 216 15.72 -8.49 -19.60
N GLU A 217 17.01 -8.38 -19.87
CA GLU A 217 17.84 -9.44 -20.38
C GLU A 217 18.94 -9.75 -19.38
N VAL A 218 19.04 -11.01 -19.00
CA VAL A 218 20.11 -11.53 -18.15
C VAL A 218 21.00 -12.41 -19.01
N ASP A 219 22.22 -11.97 -19.20
CA ASP A 219 23.33 -12.78 -19.69
C ASP A 219 24.16 -13.25 -18.48
N GLY A 220 24.97 -14.29 -18.63
CA GLY A 220 25.78 -14.87 -17.56
C GLY A 220 26.73 -13.89 -16.88
N ARG A 221 26.95 -12.70 -17.45
CA ARG A 221 27.82 -11.63 -16.90
C ARG A 221 27.15 -10.26 -16.77
N GLU A 222 26.09 -10.00 -17.51
CA GLU A 222 25.48 -8.67 -17.62
C GLU A 222 23.97 -8.72 -17.41
N LEU A 223 23.44 -7.68 -16.79
CA LEU A 223 22.03 -7.39 -16.71
C LEU A 223 21.75 -6.18 -17.60
N ARG A 224 20.98 -6.39 -18.67
CA ARG A 224 20.52 -5.32 -19.56
C ARG A 224 19.06 -5.03 -19.27
N VAL A 225 18.75 -3.75 -19.13
CA VAL A 225 17.37 -3.31 -18.94
C VAL A 225 17.08 -2.18 -19.90
N ASP A 226 16.17 -2.46 -20.83
CA ASP A 226 15.61 -1.47 -21.74
C ASP A 226 14.27 -1.02 -21.17
N ALA A 227 14.08 0.29 -21.02
CA ALA A 227 12.85 0.89 -20.51
C ALA A 227 12.50 2.11 -21.38
N GLY A 228 11.68 1.88 -22.41
CA GLY A 228 11.43 2.88 -23.45
C GLY A 228 12.74 3.29 -24.13
N GLU A 229 13.07 4.58 -24.08
CA GLU A 229 14.28 5.15 -24.70
C GLU A 229 15.56 4.96 -23.88
N ARG A 230 15.46 4.43 -22.65
CA ARG A 230 16.62 4.24 -21.78
C ARG A 230 17.05 2.78 -21.76
N SER A 231 18.25 2.52 -22.23
CA SER A 231 18.94 1.24 -22.05
C SER A 231 20.00 1.38 -20.95
N VAL A 232 20.01 0.45 -20.00
CA VAL A 232 21.02 0.37 -18.95
C VAL A 232 21.64 -1.02 -18.95
N ILE A 233 22.95 -1.08 -19.19
CA ILE A 233 23.74 -2.31 -19.12
C ILE A 233 24.55 -2.27 -17.84
N VAL A 234 24.38 -3.27 -16.98
CA VAL A 234 25.07 -3.36 -15.69
C VAL A 234 25.73 -4.73 -15.57
N ALA A 235 27.05 -4.76 -15.36
CA ALA A 235 27.75 -6.00 -15.05
C ALA A 235 27.19 -6.61 -13.75
N LEU A 236 26.88 -7.91 -13.74
CA LEU A 236 26.40 -8.62 -12.54
C LEU A 236 27.37 -8.46 -11.36
N ALA A 237 28.66 -8.37 -11.65
CA ALA A 237 29.72 -8.13 -10.66
C ALA A 237 29.62 -6.76 -9.96
N SER A 238 29.09 -5.72 -10.63
CA SER A 238 28.99 -4.36 -10.06
C SER A 238 27.69 -4.13 -9.29
N ILE A 239 26.72 -5.05 -9.40
CA ILE A 239 25.47 -5.00 -8.65
C ILE A 239 25.76 -5.24 -7.16
N GLN A 240 25.37 -4.27 -6.33
CA GLN A 240 25.40 -4.39 -4.87
C GLN A 240 24.07 -4.89 -4.33
N ARG A 241 22.95 -4.47 -4.93
CA ARG A 241 21.61 -4.82 -4.47
C ARG A 241 20.66 -4.96 -5.66
N LEU A 242 20.11 -6.16 -5.82
CA LEU A 242 18.97 -6.44 -6.70
C LEU A 242 17.74 -6.74 -5.85
N ARG A 243 16.67 -5.97 -6.02
CA ARG A 243 15.40 -6.25 -5.35
C ARG A 243 14.34 -6.59 -6.39
N TRP A 244 13.86 -7.83 -6.32
CA TRP A 244 12.80 -8.37 -7.15
C TRP A 244 11.55 -8.58 -6.31
N ARG A 245 10.45 -7.92 -6.68
CA ARG A 245 9.16 -8.10 -6.01
C ARG A 245 8.10 -8.43 -7.06
N THR A 246 7.45 -9.57 -6.89
CA THR A 246 6.41 -10.06 -7.80
C THR A 246 4.99 -9.67 -7.36
N ASP A 247 4.78 -9.41 -6.06
CA ASP A 247 3.44 -9.20 -5.50
C ASP A 247 2.85 -7.80 -5.80
N SER A 248 1.75 -7.83 -6.57
CA SER A 248 0.73 -6.81 -6.88
C SER A 248 1.20 -5.38 -7.14
N GLU A 249 0.58 -4.37 -6.50
CA GLU A 249 0.69 -2.93 -6.81
C GLU A 249 2.09 -2.35 -6.58
N TYR A 250 2.93 -3.09 -5.84
CA TYR A 250 4.33 -2.74 -5.59
C TYR A 250 5.30 -3.71 -6.26
N ALA A 251 4.83 -4.50 -7.24
CA ALA A 251 5.72 -5.31 -8.06
C ALA A 251 6.77 -4.39 -8.69
N ARG A 252 8.04 -4.67 -8.40
CA ARG A 252 9.13 -3.74 -8.68
C ARG A 252 10.47 -4.43 -8.87
N VAL A 253 11.29 -3.81 -9.71
CA VAL A 253 12.69 -4.16 -9.91
C VAL A 253 13.53 -2.97 -9.51
N VAL A 254 14.48 -3.19 -8.60
CA VAL A 254 15.46 -2.16 -8.22
C VAL A 254 16.85 -2.74 -8.39
N VAL A 255 17.67 -2.07 -9.20
CA VAL A 255 19.08 -2.39 -9.43
C VAL A 255 19.91 -1.25 -8.87
N ALA A 256 20.76 -1.54 -7.88
CA ALA A 256 21.71 -0.59 -7.32
C ALA A 256 23.14 -1.10 -7.46
N THR A 257 24.03 -0.23 -7.93
CA THR A 257 25.47 -0.43 -8.02
C THR A 257 26.18 0.41 -6.94
N ARG A 258 27.51 0.37 -6.91
CA ARG A 258 28.32 1.19 -5.99
C ARG A 258 28.05 2.69 -6.14
N ASP A 259 27.77 3.14 -7.37
CA ASP A 259 27.51 4.56 -7.69
C ASP A 259 26.07 4.99 -7.38
N GLY A 260 25.25 4.08 -6.84
CA GLY A 260 23.88 4.35 -6.39
C GLY A 260 22.81 3.55 -7.12
N VAL A 261 21.57 4.03 -7.03
CA VAL A 261 20.41 3.38 -7.67
C VAL A 261 20.38 3.73 -9.16
N GLN A 262 20.79 2.76 -9.96
CA GLN A 262 20.80 2.88 -11.42
C GLN A 262 19.39 2.78 -11.98
N LEU A 263 18.56 1.87 -11.44
CA LEU A 263 17.24 1.62 -12.00
C LEU A 263 16.19 1.29 -10.93
N SER A 264 14.99 1.85 -11.11
CA SER A 264 13.80 1.56 -10.29
C SER A 264 12.57 1.52 -11.19
N LEU A 265 12.06 0.32 -11.43
CA LEU A 265 10.90 0.05 -12.27
C LEU A 265 9.72 -0.44 -11.42
N LEU A 266 8.55 0.16 -11.60
CA LEU A 266 7.30 -0.20 -10.92
C LEU A 266 6.35 -0.85 -11.92
N ALA A 267 6.27 -2.19 -11.88
CA ALA A 267 5.39 -2.96 -12.76
C ALA A 267 3.93 -2.95 -12.25
N GLY A 268 3.72 -2.92 -10.93
CA GLY A 268 2.38 -3.01 -10.34
C GLY A 268 1.44 -1.83 -10.64
N MET A 269 1.97 -0.70 -11.06
CA MET A 269 1.20 0.51 -11.42
C MET A 269 1.14 0.78 -12.92
N ALA A 270 1.77 -0.07 -13.73
CA ALA A 270 1.77 0.06 -15.18
C ALA A 270 0.38 -0.21 -15.77
N SER A 271 0.08 0.42 -16.91
CA SER A 271 -1.09 0.02 -17.69
C SER A 271 -0.91 -1.42 -18.18
N SER A 272 -1.83 -2.29 -17.77
CA SER A 272 -1.96 -3.63 -18.34
C SER A 272 -2.22 -3.52 -19.84
N ALA A 273 -1.44 -4.22 -20.66
CA ALA A 273 -1.87 -4.52 -22.02
C ALA A 273 -3.01 -5.56 -21.95
N PRO A 274 -3.93 -5.60 -22.93
CA PRO A 274 -5.02 -6.58 -22.96
C PRO A 274 -4.55 -8.03 -22.80
N ASP A 275 -3.36 -8.35 -23.32
CA ASP A 275 -2.85 -9.72 -23.40
C ASP A 275 -1.60 -9.99 -22.54
N ALA A 276 -1.11 -9.00 -21.78
CA ALA A 276 0.11 -9.15 -20.98
C ALA A 276 -0.22 -9.46 -19.50
N PRO A 277 0.43 -10.45 -18.87
CA PRO A 277 0.24 -10.74 -17.46
C PRO A 277 0.60 -9.52 -16.62
N VAL A 278 -0.32 -9.15 -15.71
CA VAL A 278 -0.16 -7.98 -14.85
C VAL A 278 0.68 -8.37 -13.65
N GLY A 279 1.96 -8.00 -13.68
CA GLY A 279 2.89 -8.27 -12.60
C GLY A 279 4.27 -8.60 -13.13
N LEU A 280 5.14 -9.02 -12.21
CA LEU A 280 6.49 -9.42 -12.54
C LEU A 280 6.57 -10.94 -12.40
N ALA A 281 7.04 -11.63 -13.44
CA ALA A 281 7.27 -13.08 -13.37
C ALA A 281 8.29 -13.41 -12.26
N PRO A 282 8.17 -14.57 -11.59
CA PRO A 282 9.19 -15.02 -10.66
C PRO A 282 10.54 -15.19 -11.37
N LEU A 283 11.64 -14.96 -10.66
CA LEU A 283 12.99 -15.17 -11.21
C LEU A 283 13.23 -16.66 -11.47
N PRO A 284 13.71 -17.06 -12.66
CA PRO A 284 14.09 -18.43 -12.95
C PRO A 284 15.23 -18.89 -12.03
N GLY A 285 15.22 -20.17 -11.65
CA GLY A 285 16.31 -20.78 -10.88
C GLY A 285 17.71 -20.55 -11.50
N PRO A 286 17.88 -20.71 -12.83
CA PRO A 286 19.15 -20.44 -13.51
C PRO A 286 19.62 -18.98 -13.36
N VAL A 287 18.71 -18.01 -13.46
CA VAL A 287 19.03 -16.59 -13.26
C VAL A 287 19.47 -16.34 -11.81
N ILE A 288 18.78 -16.92 -10.84
CA ILE A 288 19.18 -16.83 -9.43
C ILE A 288 20.58 -17.44 -9.22
N ALA A 289 20.86 -18.58 -9.87
CA ALA A 289 22.16 -19.24 -9.80
C ALA A 289 23.28 -18.39 -10.44
N ALA A 290 23.05 -17.80 -11.62
CA ALA A 290 24.00 -16.90 -12.28
C ALA A 290 24.32 -15.66 -11.42
N VAL A 291 23.28 -15.06 -10.83
CA VAL A 291 23.45 -13.90 -9.95
C VAL A 291 24.20 -14.27 -8.67
N ARG A 292 23.96 -15.47 -8.11
CA ARG A 292 24.74 -16.00 -6.98
C ARG A 292 26.19 -16.28 -7.34
N ALA A 293 26.44 -16.85 -8.52
CA ALA A 293 27.79 -17.09 -9.04
C ALA A 293 28.58 -15.79 -9.21
N ALA A 294 27.89 -14.68 -9.53
CA ALA A 294 28.51 -13.36 -9.57
C ALA A 294 28.85 -12.78 -8.17
N GLY A 295 28.46 -13.45 -7.08
CA GLY A 295 28.78 -13.05 -5.69
C GLY A 295 27.66 -12.31 -4.95
N LEU A 296 26.40 -12.38 -5.41
CA LEU A 296 25.25 -11.85 -4.67
C LEU A 296 24.60 -12.96 -3.82
N SER A 297 24.47 -12.73 -2.51
CA SER A 297 23.76 -13.64 -1.63
C SER A 297 22.25 -13.40 -1.71
N ALA A 298 21.48 -14.48 -1.78
CA ALA A 298 20.03 -14.41 -1.93
C ALA A 298 19.33 -14.47 -0.57
N ALA A 299 18.81 -13.33 -0.12
CA ALA A 299 17.91 -13.26 1.02
C ALA A 299 16.46 -13.31 0.55
N VAL A 300 15.82 -14.47 0.70
CA VAL A 300 14.37 -14.57 0.54
C VAL A 300 13.73 -13.97 1.79
N SER A 301 12.88 -12.96 1.61
CA SER A 301 12.24 -12.30 2.75
C SER A 301 11.20 -13.22 3.39
N ARG A 302 11.48 -13.72 4.61
CA ARG A 302 10.51 -14.51 5.40
C ARG A 302 9.23 -13.72 5.75
N THR A 303 9.33 -12.40 5.84
CA THR A 303 8.22 -11.50 6.20
C THR A 303 7.34 -11.08 5.01
N ARG A 304 7.82 -11.22 3.76
CA ARG A 304 7.08 -10.84 2.55
C ARG A 304 7.26 -11.89 1.45
N PRO A 305 6.35 -12.88 1.34
CA PRO A 305 6.40 -13.86 0.26
C PRO A 305 6.39 -13.16 -1.11
N GLY A 306 7.17 -13.66 -2.08
CA GLY A 306 7.32 -13.05 -3.41
C GLY A 306 8.29 -11.86 -3.49
N THR A 307 9.07 -11.59 -2.42
CA THR A 307 10.19 -10.62 -2.47
C THR A 307 11.52 -11.36 -2.34
N ILE A 308 12.34 -11.25 -3.38
CA ILE A 308 13.74 -11.71 -3.39
C ILE A 308 14.62 -10.47 -3.32
N THR A 309 15.49 -10.42 -2.32
CA THR A 309 16.53 -9.39 -2.24
C THR A 309 17.87 -10.09 -2.35
N LEU A 310 18.62 -9.76 -3.39
CA LEU A 310 19.98 -10.22 -3.59
C LEU A 310 20.92 -9.09 -3.20
N THR A 311 21.82 -9.34 -2.26
CA THR A 311 22.78 -8.35 -1.76
C THR A 311 24.18 -8.92 -1.81
N ARG A 312 25.15 -8.08 -2.12
CA ARG A 312 26.55 -8.44 -1.98
C ARG A 312 26.97 -8.10 -0.56
N GLU A 313 27.46 -9.09 0.18
CA GLU A 313 28.17 -8.83 1.44
C GLU A 313 29.49 -8.14 1.06
N GLY A 314 29.69 -6.94 1.60
CA GLY A 314 30.84 -6.09 1.35
C GLY A 314 31.98 -6.41 2.29
#